data_AF-A0ABD7SPE2-F1
#
_entry.id   AF-A0ABD7SPE2-F1
#
_cell.length_a   1.000
_cell.length_b   1.000
_cell.length_c   1.000
_cell.angle_alpha   90.00
_cell.angle_beta   90.00
_cell.angle_gamma   90.00
#
_symmetry.space_group_name_H-M   'P 1'
#
loop_
_entity.id
_entity.type
_entity.pdbx_description
1 polymer ?
#
loop_
_entity_poly.entity_id
_entity_poly.type
_entity_poly.pdbx_seq_one_letter_code
_entity_poly.pdbx_strand_id
1 'polypeptide(L)'
;MSAVCPIYVVLGKRLNANQLTLEGKSRVDGLISALQCHENTEARVVFCGGITLGQTVSEAKRMHEYFEQRRQQLGLSFPQIDVLLEQESTSTVENIEHVAQVLLESGVVQRGETLALTLVSNDYHLKRIFEIQQLMDEQGLLRKLVDRCAQSGVRLEIARDLKAHLCVPYPHQNLQGLRFLWVDELTTYRVFLEGVVANAFQRPLTQVQQQPYWIAQKAIAELRHTMSEEPRLLSLLDVIETVVESTGYQIQHGQVSHEHVNHEQVNHSLAVNHSTMDSQIDQQSFCEALAILDTELTLLNRLCDPELERSGRWWKR
;
A
#
# COMPACT_ATOMS: atom_id res chain seq x y z
N MET A 1 29.23 14.00 18.24
CA MET A 1 28.44 13.29 17.22
C MET A 1 27.54 14.34 16.59
N SER A 2 27.70 14.61 15.29
CA SER A 2 26.79 15.53 14.60
C SER A 2 25.39 14.90 14.66
N ALA A 3 24.39 15.65 15.10
CA ALA A 3 23.01 15.15 15.07
C ALA A 3 22.64 14.87 13.62
N VAL A 4 22.09 13.69 13.34
CA VAL A 4 21.60 13.34 12.01
C VAL A 4 20.40 14.25 11.72
N CYS A 5 20.44 14.98 10.60
CA CYS A 5 19.33 15.82 10.16
C CYS A 5 18.11 14.93 9.87
N PRO A 6 16.99 15.03 10.61
CA PRO A 6 15.82 14.20 10.38
C PRO A 6 15.20 14.47 9.00
N ILE A 7 14.83 13.39 8.32
CA ILE A 7 14.13 13.44 7.03
C ILE A 7 12.70 12.96 7.22
N TYR A 8 11.73 13.84 6.99
CA TYR A 8 10.31 13.54 6.97
C TYR A 8 9.85 13.29 5.54
N VAL A 9 9.27 12.13 5.26
CA VAL A 9 8.72 11.79 3.94
C VAL A 9 7.21 11.72 4.07
N VAL A 10 6.54 12.73 3.50
CA VAL A 10 5.09 12.87 3.51
C VAL A 10 4.50 12.16 2.30
N LEU A 11 3.79 11.06 2.55
CA LEU A 11 3.18 10.26 1.50
C LEU A 11 1.90 10.93 0.99
N GLY A 12 1.79 11.08 -0.33
CA GLY A 12 0.62 11.64 -1.01
C GLY A 12 -0.65 10.81 -0.87
N LYS A 13 -1.78 11.48 -1.10
CA LYS A 13 -3.12 10.90 -1.26
C LYS A 13 -3.72 11.54 -2.50
N ARG A 14 -4.46 10.73 -3.27
CA ARG A 14 -5.16 11.15 -4.49
C ARG A 14 -5.90 12.45 -4.29
N LEU A 15 -5.65 13.41 -5.18
CA LEU A 15 -6.39 14.65 -5.24
C LEU A 15 -7.83 14.40 -5.67
N ASN A 16 -8.75 15.25 -5.22
CA ASN A 16 -10.10 15.35 -5.75
C ASN A 16 -10.26 16.72 -6.41
N ALA A 17 -10.53 16.74 -7.73
CA ALA A 17 -10.65 17.97 -8.53
C ALA A 17 -9.49 18.97 -8.33
N ASN A 18 -8.25 18.47 -8.39
CA ASN A 18 -6.99 19.19 -8.13
C ASN A 18 -6.86 19.74 -6.70
N GLN A 19 -7.65 19.27 -5.73
CA GLN A 19 -7.60 19.70 -4.34
C GLN A 19 -7.14 18.57 -3.42
N LEU A 20 -6.45 18.94 -2.33
CA LEU A 20 -6.19 18.00 -1.25
C LEU A 20 -7.50 17.58 -0.59
N THR A 21 -7.59 16.29 -0.34
CA THR A 21 -8.65 15.69 0.47
C THR A 21 -8.42 15.95 1.96
N LEU A 22 -9.33 15.47 2.82
CA LEU A 22 -9.16 15.63 4.27
C LEU A 22 -7.97 14.82 4.78
N GLU A 23 -7.78 13.61 4.25
CA GLU A 23 -6.58 12.81 4.50
C GLU A 23 -5.31 13.58 4.11
N GLY A 24 -5.25 14.09 2.87
CA GLY A 24 -4.10 14.85 2.39
C GLY A 24 -3.77 16.06 3.27
N LYS A 25 -4.79 16.84 3.68
CA LYS A 25 -4.62 17.98 4.60
C LYS A 25 -4.15 17.53 5.98
N SER A 26 -4.76 16.47 6.54
CA SER A 26 -4.42 15.97 7.87
C SER A 26 -2.95 15.54 7.97
N ARG A 27 -2.39 14.94 6.91
CA ARG A 27 -0.97 14.54 6.87
C ARG A 27 -0.05 15.76 6.97
N VAL A 28 -0.39 16.84 6.26
CA VAL A 28 0.36 18.10 6.29
C VAL A 28 0.21 18.79 7.65
N ASP A 29 -1.00 18.85 8.21
CA ASP A 29 -1.23 19.43 9.55
C ASP A 29 -0.49 18.63 10.64
N GLY A 30 -0.45 17.29 10.51
CA GLY A 30 0.34 16.41 11.37
C GLY A 30 1.84 16.70 11.29
N LEU A 31 2.38 16.87 10.07
CA LEU A 31 3.77 17.28 9.88
C LEU A 31 4.04 18.63 10.57
N ILE A 32 3.20 19.64 10.34
CA ILE A 32 3.37 20.97 10.95
C ILE A 32 3.42 20.84 12.48
N SER A 33 2.51 20.06 13.07
CA SER A 33 2.47 19.83 14.52
C SER A 33 3.77 19.20 15.03
N ALA A 34 4.33 18.22 14.30
CA ALA A 34 5.61 17.61 14.65
C ALA A 34 6.78 18.60 14.55
N LEU A 35 6.83 19.42 13.49
CA LEU A 35 7.87 20.43 13.30
C LEU A 35 7.82 21.51 14.38
N GLN A 36 6.64 21.88 14.88
CA GLN A 36 6.49 22.80 16.01
C GLN A 36 7.07 22.25 17.31
N CYS A 37 6.91 20.96 17.59
CA CYS A 37 7.52 20.33 18.77
C CYS A 37 9.06 20.30 18.69
N HIS A 38 9.62 20.44 17.48
CA HIS A 38 11.05 20.40 17.21
C HIS A 38 11.61 21.75 16.74
N GLU A 39 10.94 22.87 17.07
CA GLU A 39 11.38 24.23 16.72
C GLU A 39 12.90 24.41 16.93
N ASN A 40 13.60 24.84 15.87
CA ASN A 40 15.06 25.02 15.80
C ASN A 40 15.90 23.75 15.58
N THR A 41 15.30 22.65 15.13
CA THR A 41 16.04 21.51 14.56
C THR A 41 16.08 21.64 13.04
N GLU A 42 17.27 21.60 12.45
CA GLU A 42 17.44 21.43 11.01
C GLU A 42 16.76 20.12 10.60
N ALA A 43 15.84 20.19 9.63
CA ALA A 43 15.17 18.99 9.13
C ALA A 43 14.89 19.14 7.64
N ARG A 44 14.62 18.00 7.01
CA ARG A 44 14.21 17.96 5.62
C ARG A 44 12.84 17.34 5.48
N VAL A 45 12.02 17.94 4.63
CA VAL A 45 10.69 17.45 4.30
C VAL A 45 10.66 17.10 2.83
N VAL A 46 10.21 15.89 2.51
CA VAL A 46 9.95 15.45 1.14
C VAL A 46 8.45 15.20 0.99
N PHE A 47 7.78 16.03 0.21
CA PHE A 47 6.39 15.77 -0.19
C PHE A 47 6.42 14.87 -1.43
N CYS A 48 5.67 13.75 -1.39
CA CYS A 48 5.72 12.73 -2.43
C CYS A 48 4.36 12.51 -3.07
N GLY A 49 4.34 12.28 -4.38
CA GLY A 49 3.14 12.00 -5.14
C GLY A 49 3.04 12.87 -6.39
N GLY A 50 2.96 12.23 -7.55
CA GLY A 50 2.88 12.86 -8.85
C GLY A 50 1.46 13.15 -9.32
N ILE A 51 1.28 13.18 -10.64
CA ILE A 51 0.02 13.52 -11.29
C ILE A 51 -0.79 12.25 -11.56
N THR A 52 -1.94 12.14 -10.92
CA THR A 52 -2.87 11.03 -11.11
C THR A 52 -3.95 11.34 -12.14
N LEU A 53 -4.65 10.30 -12.64
CA LEU A 53 -5.66 10.44 -13.69
C LEU A 53 -6.73 11.48 -13.33
N GLY A 54 -6.97 12.42 -14.24
CA GLY A 54 -7.95 13.50 -14.07
C GLY A 54 -7.43 14.74 -13.33
N GLN A 55 -6.16 14.73 -12.93
CA GLN A 55 -5.50 15.87 -12.30
C GLN A 55 -4.54 16.57 -13.28
N THR A 56 -4.25 17.84 -13.01
CA THR A 56 -3.27 18.65 -13.76
C THR A 56 -2.11 19.13 -12.87
N VAL A 57 -2.15 18.77 -11.59
CA VAL A 57 -1.15 19.13 -10.58
C VAL A 57 -0.80 17.89 -9.77
N SER A 58 0.46 17.82 -9.32
CA SER A 58 0.94 16.72 -8.49
C SER A 58 0.42 16.83 -7.06
N GLU A 59 0.28 15.68 -6.41
CA GLU A 59 -0.08 15.60 -4.98
C GLU A 59 0.95 16.34 -4.12
N ALA A 60 2.25 16.12 -4.39
CA ALA A 60 3.34 16.77 -3.68
C ALA A 60 3.30 18.29 -3.76
N LYS A 61 3.04 18.85 -4.96
CA LYS A 61 2.90 20.30 -5.13
C LYS A 61 1.71 20.84 -4.32
N ARG A 62 0.57 20.14 -4.33
CA ARG A 62 -0.61 20.56 -3.55
C ARG A 62 -0.36 20.48 -2.04
N MET A 63 0.33 19.46 -1.56
CA MET A 63 0.73 19.34 -0.14
C MET A 63 1.65 20.49 0.27
N HIS A 64 2.63 20.83 -0.56
CA HIS A 64 3.54 21.95 -0.31
C HIS A 64 2.83 23.31 -0.32
N GLU A 65 1.97 23.58 -1.30
CA GLU A 65 1.16 24.80 -1.36
C GLU A 65 0.30 24.95 -0.09
N TYR A 66 -0.32 23.85 0.37
CA TYR A 66 -1.10 23.84 1.60
C TYR A 66 -0.23 24.03 2.85
N PHE A 67 0.95 23.39 2.91
CA PHE A 67 1.92 23.57 3.99
C PHE A 67 2.30 25.03 4.17
N GLU A 68 2.67 25.72 3.08
CA GLU A 68 3.03 27.14 3.10
C GLU A 68 1.85 28.02 3.53
N GLN A 69 0.66 27.75 3.00
CA GLN A 69 -0.56 28.47 3.40
C GLN A 69 -0.83 28.31 4.91
N ARG A 70 -0.78 27.09 5.43
CA ARG A 70 -1.04 26.80 6.85
C ARG A 70 0.01 27.41 7.75
N ARG A 71 1.29 27.32 7.37
CA ARG A 71 2.41 27.95 8.07
C ARG A 71 2.21 29.45 8.21
N GLN A 72 1.84 30.14 7.12
CA GLN A 72 1.54 31.57 7.13
C GLN A 72 0.32 31.91 7.99
N GLN A 73 -0.77 31.15 7.88
CA GLN A 73 -1.98 31.34 8.67
C GLN A 73 -1.75 31.20 10.18
N LEU A 74 -0.84 30.30 10.57
CA LEU A 74 -0.48 30.06 11.97
C LEU A 74 0.64 30.99 12.47
N GLY A 75 1.20 31.84 11.61
CA GLY A 75 2.32 32.72 11.96
C GLY A 75 3.62 31.95 12.28
N LEU A 76 3.78 30.75 11.74
CA LEU A 76 4.93 29.89 11.99
C LEU A 76 6.07 30.20 11.03
N SER A 77 7.31 30.08 11.50
CA SER A 77 8.51 30.22 10.68
C SER A 77 9.42 29.02 10.91
N PHE A 78 9.85 28.43 9.80
CA PHE A 78 10.68 27.22 9.78
C PHE A 78 11.93 27.44 8.93
N PRO A 79 12.83 28.36 9.31
CA PRO A 79 13.94 28.80 8.46
C PRO A 79 15.02 27.73 8.24
N GLN A 80 15.04 26.68 9.07
CA GLN A 80 15.99 25.56 8.99
C GLN A 80 15.35 24.30 8.37
N ILE A 81 14.15 24.43 7.79
CA ILE A 81 13.46 23.32 7.13
C ILE A 81 13.62 23.46 5.63
N ASP A 82 14.30 22.49 5.04
CA ASP A 82 14.39 22.36 3.60
C ASP A 82 13.26 21.48 3.06
N VAL A 83 12.56 21.96 2.04
CA VAL A 83 11.46 21.23 1.41
C VAL A 83 11.87 20.75 0.01
N LEU A 84 11.70 19.46 -0.23
CA LEU A 84 11.87 18.80 -1.52
C LEU A 84 10.53 18.26 -2.01
N LEU A 85 10.35 18.19 -3.32
CA LEU A 85 9.15 17.67 -3.95
C LEU A 85 9.50 16.51 -4.88
N GLU A 86 8.88 15.36 -4.65
CA GLU A 86 8.83 14.25 -5.59
C GLU A 86 7.48 14.33 -6.32
N GLN A 87 7.49 14.48 -7.65
CA GLN A 87 6.28 14.82 -8.44
C GLN A 87 6.02 13.90 -9.63
N GLU A 88 6.79 12.82 -9.78
CA GLU A 88 6.73 11.96 -10.97
C GLU A 88 5.94 10.68 -10.73
N SER A 89 5.76 10.30 -9.47
CA SER A 89 5.15 9.03 -9.09
C SER A 89 3.66 8.96 -9.35
N THR A 90 3.20 7.82 -9.88
CA THR A 90 1.79 7.54 -10.17
C THR A 90 1.18 6.51 -9.22
N SER A 91 2.01 5.88 -8.38
CA SER A 91 1.61 4.86 -7.40
C SER A 91 2.38 5.00 -6.09
N THR A 92 1.89 4.39 -5.01
CA THR A 92 2.59 4.38 -3.71
C THR A 92 3.95 3.68 -3.77
N VAL A 93 4.11 2.69 -4.65
CA VAL A 93 5.39 2.02 -4.90
C VAL A 93 6.37 3.02 -5.51
N GLU A 94 5.97 3.70 -6.59
CA GLU A 94 6.79 4.71 -7.26
C GLU A 94 7.12 5.89 -6.34
N ASN A 95 6.15 6.36 -5.52
CA ASN A 95 6.35 7.46 -4.56
C ASN A 95 7.60 7.22 -3.72
N ILE A 96 7.73 5.99 -3.22
CA ILE A 96 8.82 5.60 -2.36
C ILE A 96 10.11 5.41 -3.17
N GLU A 97 10.04 4.82 -4.36
CA GLU A 97 11.22 4.64 -5.22
C GLU A 97 11.85 5.97 -5.68
N HIS A 98 11.05 6.97 -6.01
CA HIS A 98 11.52 8.28 -6.48
C HIS A 98 12.02 9.18 -5.34
N VAL A 99 11.61 8.94 -4.09
CA VAL A 99 12.17 9.66 -2.92
C VAL A 99 13.69 9.49 -2.84
N ALA A 100 14.19 8.28 -3.10
CA ALA A 100 15.62 8.00 -3.12
C ALA A 100 16.36 8.92 -4.12
N GLN A 101 15.80 9.06 -5.31
CA GLN A 101 16.36 9.88 -6.39
C GLN A 101 16.33 11.37 -6.04
N VAL A 102 15.20 11.87 -5.52
CA VAL A 102 15.07 13.28 -5.10
C VAL A 102 16.06 13.64 -3.99
N LEU A 103 16.26 12.75 -3.02
CA LEU A 103 17.23 12.94 -1.95
C LEU A 103 18.67 13.03 -2.49
N LEU A 104 19.03 12.21 -3.47
CA LEU A 104 20.36 12.22 -4.11
C LEU A 104 20.57 13.47 -4.97
N GLU A 105 19.61 13.78 -5.84
CA GLU A 105 19.71 14.88 -6.81
C GLU A 105 19.75 16.25 -6.14
N SER A 106 19.11 16.38 -4.98
CA SER A 106 19.16 17.62 -4.20
C SER A 106 20.57 17.94 -3.66
N GLY A 107 21.53 17.00 -3.73
CA GLY A 107 22.89 17.18 -3.20
C GLY A 107 22.96 17.19 -1.67
N VAL A 108 21.83 16.90 -1.04
CA VAL A 108 21.61 16.93 0.42
C VAL A 108 22.24 15.73 1.08
N VAL A 109 22.25 14.62 0.35
CA VAL A 109 22.78 13.35 0.81
C VAL A 109 24.09 13.11 0.10
N GLN A 110 25.15 12.92 0.86
CA GLN A 110 26.42 12.48 0.31
C GLN A 110 26.50 10.95 0.28
N ARG A 111 27.24 10.43 -0.71
CA ARG A 111 27.54 8.99 -0.76
C ARG A 111 28.25 8.56 0.52
N GLY A 112 27.77 7.48 1.13
CA GLY A 112 28.27 6.95 2.40
C GLY A 112 27.58 7.48 3.65
N GLU A 113 26.67 8.46 3.52
CA GLU A 113 25.85 8.91 4.65
C GLU A 113 24.77 7.90 5.03
N THR A 114 24.45 7.88 6.32
CA THR A 114 23.33 7.12 6.87
C THR A 114 22.22 8.09 7.24
N LEU A 115 21.03 7.90 6.68
CA LEU A 115 19.89 8.80 6.89
C LEU A 115 18.79 8.10 7.68
N ALA A 116 18.37 8.73 8.76
CA ALA A 116 17.20 8.31 9.51
C ALA A 116 15.93 8.94 8.92
N LEU A 117 14.98 8.10 8.52
CA LEU A 117 13.81 8.53 7.77
C LEU A 117 12.51 8.30 8.56
N THR A 118 11.71 9.36 8.69
CA THR A 118 10.40 9.36 9.33
C THR A 118 9.30 9.46 8.27
N LEU A 119 8.53 8.40 8.07
CA LEU A 119 7.33 8.44 7.23
C LEU A 119 6.21 9.23 7.93
N VAL A 120 5.47 10.00 7.12
CA VAL A 120 4.29 10.76 7.54
C VAL A 120 3.11 10.36 6.67
N SER A 121 2.10 9.75 7.27
CA SER A 121 0.85 9.41 6.58
C SER A 121 -0.29 9.16 7.57
N ASN A 122 -1.46 8.82 7.06
CA ASN A 122 -2.53 8.36 7.93
C ASN A 122 -2.18 7.00 8.56
N ASP A 123 -2.66 6.77 9.78
CA ASP A 123 -2.40 5.59 10.61
C ASP A 123 -2.68 4.25 9.90
N TYR A 124 -3.83 4.10 9.25
CA TYR A 124 -4.18 2.87 8.52
C TYR A 124 -3.21 2.60 7.35
N HIS A 125 -2.77 3.66 6.67
CA HIS A 125 -1.86 3.54 5.53
C HIS A 125 -0.47 3.11 5.99
N LEU A 126 0.05 3.71 7.07
CA LEU A 126 1.31 3.27 7.65
C LEU A 126 1.19 1.85 8.21
N LYS A 127 0.11 1.51 8.95
CA LYS A 127 -0.14 0.13 9.40
C LYS A 127 0.02 -0.85 8.24
N ARG A 128 -0.63 -0.60 7.11
CA ARG A 128 -0.55 -1.47 5.93
C ARG A 128 0.87 -1.59 5.37
N ILE A 129 1.61 -0.48 5.23
CA ILE A 129 3.00 -0.51 4.74
C ILE A 129 3.87 -1.39 5.64
N PHE A 130 3.78 -1.21 6.96
CA PHE A 130 4.59 -1.97 7.91
C PHE A 130 4.13 -3.43 8.05
N GLU A 131 2.83 -3.68 7.97
CA GLU A 131 2.25 -5.03 7.97
C GLU A 131 2.74 -5.83 6.76
N ILE A 132 2.66 -5.27 5.55
CA ILE A 132 3.18 -5.92 4.34
C ILE A 132 4.69 -6.14 4.47
N GLN A 133 5.44 -5.14 4.95
CA GLN A 133 6.89 -5.30 5.15
C GLN A 133 7.23 -6.45 6.11
N GLN A 134 6.43 -6.64 7.16
CA GLN A 134 6.64 -7.70 8.14
C GLN A 134 6.23 -9.08 7.61
N LEU A 135 5.06 -9.17 6.97
CA LEU A 135 4.50 -10.45 6.52
C LEU A 135 5.17 -10.95 5.23
N MET A 136 5.49 -10.01 4.34
CA MET A 136 5.88 -10.22 2.95
C MET A 136 6.99 -9.24 2.57
N ASP A 137 8.14 -9.31 3.26
CA ASP A 137 9.30 -8.43 3.06
C ASP A 137 9.74 -8.35 1.58
N GLU A 138 9.60 -9.44 0.83
CA GLU A 138 9.87 -9.55 -0.61
C GLU A 138 8.96 -8.64 -1.47
N GLN A 139 7.77 -8.32 -0.96
CA GLN A 139 6.80 -7.39 -1.56
C GLN A 139 6.77 -6.03 -0.85
N GLY A 140 7.50 -5.89 0.27
CA GLY A 140 7.50 -4.70 1.11
C GLY A 140 8.12 -3.47 0.44
N LEU A 141 7.45 -2.32 0.59
CA LEU A 141 7.91 -1.06 0.01
C LEU A 141 9.18 -0.53 0.65
N LEU A 142 9.37 -0.75 1.96
CA LEU A 142 10.51 -0.23 2.70
C LEU A 142 11.81 -0.94 2.30
N ARG A 143 11.75 -2.25 2.01
CA ARG A 143 12.90 -2.97 1.47
C ARG A 143 13.31 -2.42 0.11
N LYS A 144 12.36 -2.21 -0.81
CA LYS A 144 12.65 -1.62 -2.13
C LYS A 144 13.31 -0.25 -2.01
N LEU A 145 12.84 0.60 -1.07
CA LEU A 145 13.44 1.89 -0.76
C LEU A 145 14.90 1.76 -0.31
N VAL A 146 15.15 0.90 0.67
CA VAL A 146 16.49 0.65 1.21
C VAL A 146 17.43 0.14 0.11
N ASP A 147 16.98 -0.82 -0.69
CA ASP A 147 17.78 -1.45 -1.74
C ASP A 147 18.17 -0.43 -2.83
N ARG A 148 17.24 0.42 -3.28
CA ARG A 148 17.54 1.47 -4.29
C ARG A 148 18.50 2.54 -3.77
N CYS A 149 18.33 2.98 -2.53
CA CYS A 149 19.28 3.90 -1.91
C CYS A 149 20.67 3.25 -1.79
N ALA A 150 20.74 2.00 -1.36
CA ALA A 150 22.00 1.27 -1.23
C ALA A 150 22.72 1.13 -2.59
N GLN A 151 21.99 0.82 -3.67
CA GLN A 151 22.52 0.79 -5.04
C GLN A 151 23.10 2.14 -5.48
N SER A 152 22.60 3.24 -4.91
CA SER A 152 23.05 4.60 -5.18
C SER A 152 24.15 5.09 -4.22
N GLY A 153 24.60 4.22 -3.30
CA GLY A 153 25.65 4.50 -2.32
C GLY A 153 25.18 5.25 -1.07
N VAL A 154 23.88 5.24 -0.78
CA VAL A 154 23.25 5.86 0.41
C VAL A 154 22.66 4.78 1.29
N ARG A 155 22.92 4.86 2.60
CA ARG A 155 22.29 3.95 3.56
C ARG A 155 21.07 4.61 4.19
N LEU A 156 19.90 4.01 4.00
CA LEU A 156 18.71 4.43 4.73
C LEU A 156 18.52 3.58 5.98
N GLU A 157 18.18 4.24 7.08
CA GLU A 157 17.70 3.63 8.30
C GLU A 157 16.23 4.03 8.50
N ILE A 158 15.35 3.06 8.30
CA ILE A 158 13.91 3.19 8.54
C ILE A 158 13.61 2.33 9.76
N ALA A 159 13.13 2.96 10.83
CA ALA A 159 12.71 2.23 12.02
C ALA A 159 11.59 1.24 11.65
N ARG A 160 11.64 0.01 12.20
CA ARG A 160 10.59 -0.99 11.97
C ARG A 160 9.37 -0.79 12.89
N ASP A 161 9.54 -0.03 13.97
CA ASP A 161 8.45 0.30 14.88
C ASP A 161 7.62 1.43 14.28
N LEU A 162 6.33 1.16 14.06
CA LEU A 162 5.35 2.12 13.59
C LEU A 162 5.32 3.40 14.45
N LYS A 163 5.61 3.30 15.75
CA LYS A 163 5.64 4.44 16.68
C LYS A 163 6.79 5.42 16.45
N ALA A 164 7.82 5.01 15.71
CA ALA A 164 8.90 5.90 15.29
C ALA A 164 8.50 6.78 14.08
N HIS A 165 7.28 6.63 13.57
CA HIS A 165 6.75 7.36 12.43
C HIS A 165 5.57 8.24 12.83
N LEU A 166 5.28 9.24 12.00
CA LEU A 166 4.17 10.15 12.25
C LEU A 166 2.87 9.57 11.70
N CYS A 167 2.19 8.82 12.57
CA CYS A 167 0.87 8.25 12.30
C CYS A 167 -0.22 9.28 12.58
N VAL A 168 -0.77 9.88 11.53
CA VAL A 168 -1.87 10.84 11.64
C VAL A 168 -3.21 10.10 11.67
N PRO A 169 -4.12 10.36 12.62
CA PRO A 169 -5.41 9.70 12.65
C PRO A 169 -6.19 9.86 11.34
N TYR A 170 -6.79 8.78 10.86
CA TYR A 170 -7.71 8.84 9.72
C TYR A 170 -8.91 9.76 10.03
N PRO A 171 -9.23 10.76 9.19
CA PRO A 171 -10.18 11.81 9.54
C PRO A 171 -11.65 11.40 9.44
N HIS A 172 -11.98 10.27 8.79
CA HIS A 172 -13.38 9.88 8.55
C HIS A 172 -13.87 8.85 9.56
N GLN A 173 -14.54 9.33 10.60
CA GLN A 173 -15.06 8.50 11.71
C GLN A 173 -16.50 7.99 11.49
N ASN A 174 -17.03 8.11 10.27
CA ASN A 174 -18.37 7.67 9.92
C ASN A 174 -18.37 6.21 9.40
N LEU A 175 -19.56 5.63 9.22
CA LEU A 175 -19.72 4.23 8.76
C LEU A 175 -19.06 3.98 7.40
N GLN A 176 -19.11 4.95 6.48
CA GLN A 176 -18.45 4.84 5.18
C GLN A 176 -16.92 4.81 5.34
N GLY A 177 -16.37 5.66 6.20
CA GLY A 177 -14.95 5.63 6.57
C GLY A 177 -14.53 4.29 7.20
N LEU A 178 -15.35 3.73 8.10
CA LEU A 178 -15.11 2.40 8.67
C LEU A 178 -15.06 1.31 7.59
N ARG A 179 -16.03 1.31 6.67
CA ARG A 179 -16.04 0.36 5.54
C ARG A 179 -14.81 0.53 4.64
N PHE A 180 -14.40 1.76 4.37
CA PHE A 180 -13.18 2.04 3.61
C PHE A 180 -11.95 1.39 4.27
N LEU A 181 -11.81 1.50 5.60
CA LEU A 181 -10.72 0.85 6.33
C LEU A 181 -10.77 -0.67 6.20
N TRP A 182 -11.94 -1.30 6.24
CA TRP A 182 -12.03 -2.75 6.03
C TRP A 182 -11.71 -3.17 4.58
N VAL A 183 -12.12 -2.37 3.58
CA VAL A 183 -11.70 -2.62 2.20
C VAL A 183 -10.18 -2.49 2.07
N ASP A 184 -9.58 -1.53 2.76
CA ASP A 184 -8.13 -1.31 2.76
C ASP A 184 -7.35 -2.54 3.29
N GLU A 185 -7.82 -3.19 4.34
CA GLU A 185 -7.23 -4.42 4.90
C GLU A 185 -7.15 -5.57 3.87
N LEU A 186 -8.08 -5.63 2.89
CA LEU A 186 -8.04 -6.63 1.81
C LEU A 186 -6.84 -6.46 0.87
N THR A 187 -6.21 -5.27 0.87
CA THR A 187 -4.99 -5.00 0.11
C THR A 187 -3.85 -5.94 0.53
N THR A 188 -3.80 -6.37 1.79
CA THR A 188 -2.77 -7.30 2.27
C THR A 188 -2.87 -8.65 1.54
N TYR A 189 -4.08 -9.17 1.31
CA TYR A 189 -4.26 -10.39 0.52
C TYR A 189 -4.01 -10.20 -0.97
N ARG A 190 -4.39 -9.04 -1.52
CA ARG A 190 -4.07 -8.67 -2.90
C ARG A 190 -2.55 -8.70 -3.15
N VAL A 191 -1.77 -8.09 -2.25
CA VAL A 191 -0.29 -8.06 -2.34
C VAL A 191 0.31 -9.46 -2.18
N PHE A 192 -0.31 -10.31 -1.36
CA PHE A 192 0.04 -11.72 -1.31
C PHE A 192 -0.13 -12.40 -2.68
N LEU A 193 -1.31 -12.28 -3.31
CA LEU A 193 -1.55 -12.87 -4.63
C LEU A 193 -0.62 -12.31 -5.71
N GLU A 194 -0.33 -11.01 -5.69
CA GLU A 194 0.66 -10.40 -6.57
C GLU A 194 2.04 -11.06 -6.41
N GLY A 195 2.47 -11.32 -5.17
CA GLY A 195 3.71 -12.03 -4.92
C GLY A 195 3.72 -13.49 -5.38
N VAL A 196 2.57 -14.18 -5.35
CA VAL A 196 2.43 -15.54 -5.90
C VAL A 196 2.60 -15.53 -7.42
N VAL A 197 1.87 -14.64 -8.10
CA VAL A 197 1.95 -14.47 -9.57
C VAL A 197 3.37 -14.07 -10.01
N ALA A 198 4.01 -13.19 -9.25
CA ALA A 198 5.38 -12.75 -9.51
C ALA A 198 6.45 -13.78 -9.11
N ASN A 199 6.09 -14.93 -8.55
CA ASN A 199 7.02 -15.92 -7.99
C ASN A 199 8.04 -15.30 -7.01
N ALA A 200 7.58 -14.37 -6.18
CA ALA A 200 8.46 -13.55 -5.34
C ALA A 200 8.85 -14.19 -4.02
N PHE A 201 8.09 -15.17 -3.54
CA PHE A 201 8.29 -15.77 -2.22
C PHE A 201 9.28 -16.93 -2.27
N GLN A 202 10.29 -16.86 -1.41
CA GLN A 202 11.22 -17.98 -1.18
C GLN A 202 10.71 -18.94 -0.09
N ARG A 203 9.82 -18.43 0.78
CA ARG A 203 9.19 -19.17 1.87
C ARG A 203 8.00 -20.00 1.33
N PRO A 204 7.65 -21.13 1.97
CA PRO A 204 6.48 -21.91 1.57
C PRO A 204 5.21 -21.06 1.56
N LEU A 205 4.43 -21.10 0.48
CA LEU A 205 3.23 -20.26 0.33
C LEU A 205 2.20 -20.50 1.44
N THR A 206 2.09 -21.73 1.94
CA THR A 206 1.22 -22.07 3.08
C THR A 206 1.56 -21.28 4.34
N GLN A 207 2.85 -20.94 4.55
CA GLN A 207 3.28 -20.11 5.66
C GLN A 207 3.06 -18.62 5.37
N VAL A 208 3.39 -18.17 4.16
CA VAL A 208 3.25 -16.75 3.77
C VAL A 208 1.77 -16.32 3.76
N GLN A 209 0.87 -17.20 3.30
CA GLN A 209 -0.56 -16.92 3.14
C GLN A 209 -1.30 -16.76 4.46
N GLN A 210 -0.87 -17.44 5.53
CA GLN A 210 -1.70 -17.62 6.74
C GLN A 210 -2.24 -16.31 7.32
N GLN A 211 -1.37 -15.31 7.50
CA GLN A 211 -1.77 -14.01 8.05
C GLN A 211 -2.56 -13.16 7.04
N PRO A 212 -2.11 -12.96 5.78
CA PRO A 212 -2.93 -12.30 4.76
C PRO A 212 -4.35 -12.88 4.62
N TYR A 213 -4.48 -14.21 4.61
CA TYR A 213 -5.78 -14.88 4.51
C TYR A 213 -6.67 -14.59 5.72
N TRP A 214 -6.12 -14.70 6.93
CA TRP A 214 -6.87 -14.39 8.15
C TRP A 214 -7.34 -12.92 8.19
N ILE A 215 -6.48 -11.98 7.79
CA ILE A 215 -6.83 -10.55 7.68
C ILE A 215 -7.98 -10.36 6.69
N ALA A 216 -7.90 -11.00 5.52
CA ALA A 216 -8.96 -10.93 4.52
C ALA A 216 -10.29 -11.49 5.01
N GLN A 217 -10.29 -12.68 5.62
CA GLN A 217 -11.51 -13.28 6.16
C GLN A 217 -12.18 -12.39 7.21
N LYS A 218 -11.38 -11.81 8.11
CA LYS A 218 -11.88 -10.86 9.11
C LYS A 218 -12.49 -9.62 8.44
N ALA A 219 -11.79 -9.02 7.48
CA ALA A 219 -12.27 -7.84 6.76
C ALA A 219 -13.57 -8.14 5.99
N ILE A 220 -13.66 -9.29 5.32
CA ILE A 220 -14.88 -9.74 4.62
C ILE A 220 -16.05 -9.87 5.60
N ALA A 221 -15.85 -10.51 6.76
CA ALA A 221 -16.90 -10.67 7.77
C ALA A 221 -17.43 -9.32 8.28
N GLU A 222 -16.55 -8.36 8.57
CA GLU A 222 -16.91 -7.01 9.00
C GLU A 222 -17.61 -6.20 7.90
N LEU A 223 -17.16 -6.33 6.65
CA LEU A 223 -17.83 -5.73 5.50
C LEU A 223 -19.23 -6.29 5.30
N ARG A 224 -19.42 -7.63 5.41
CA ARG A 224 -20.73 -8.27 5.32
C ARG A 224 -21.68 -7.72 6.39
N HIS A 225 -21.20 -7.60 7.62
CA HIS A 225 -22.00 -7.06 8.72
C HIS A 225 -22.39 -5.60 8.46
N THR A 226 -21.43 -4.77 8.04
CA THR A 226 -21.67 -3.35 7.85
C THR A 226 -22.41 -3.01 6.57
N MET A 227 -22.47 -3.90 5.56
CA MET A 227 -23.10 -3.70 4.25
C MET A 227 -24.38 -4.54 4.03
N SER A 228 -24.98 -5.08 5.10
CA SER A 228 -26.10 -6.04 5.01
C SER A 228 -27.29 -5.56 4.15
N GLU A 229 -27.55 -4.25 4.13
CA GLU A 229 -28.67 -3.64 3.42
C GLU A 229 -28.30 -3.16 2.00
N GLU A 230 -27.11 -3.51 1.48
CA GLU A 230 -26.60 -3.04 0.19
C GLU A 230 -26.30 -4.21 -0.76
N PRO A 231 -27.32 -4.79 -1.43
CA PRO A 231 -27.18 -6.00 -2.24
C PRO A 231 -26.08 -5.93 -3.30
N ARG A 232 -25.88 -4.73 -3.88
CA ARG A 232 -24.83 -4.51 -4.88
C ARG A 232 -23.44 -4.64 -4.27
N LEU A 233 -23.19 -4.09 -3.09
CA LEU A 233 -21.90 -4.20 -2.42
C LEU A 233 -21.65 -5.64 -1.94
N LEU A 234 -22.68 -6.31 -1.43
CA LEU A 234 -22.62 -7.71 -1.06
C LEU A 234 -22.23 -8.59 -2.25
N SER A 235 -22.78 -8.32 -3.44
CA SER A 235 -22.43 -9.08 -4.65
C SER A 235 -20.94 -8.93 -5.03
N LEU A 236 -20.37 -7.72 -4.92
CA LEU A 236 -18.92 -7.51 -5.14
C LEU A 236 -18.09 -8.28 -4.09
N LEU A 237 -18.56 -8.27 -2.84
CA LEU A 237 -17.90 -8.94 -1.73
C LEU A 237 -17.95 -10.47 -1.88
N ASP A 238 -19.02 -11.03 -2.42
CA ASP A 238 -19.14 -12.47 -2.72
C ASP A 238 -18.07 -12.91 -3.73
N VAL A 239 -17.78 -12.08 -4.74
CA VAL A 239 -16.72 -12.35 -5.72
C VAL A 239 -15.34 -12.31 -5.06
N ILE A 240 -15.08 -11.29 -4.23
CA ILE A 240 -13.81 -11.17 -3.47
C ILE A 240 -13.62 -12.38 -2.56
N GLU A 241 -14.64 -12.77 -1.80
CA GLU A 241 -14.58 -13.93 -0.90
C GLU A 241 -14.31 -15.22 -1.68
N THR A 242 -14.97 -15.41 -2.83
CA THR A 242 -14.72 -16.57 -3.70
C THR A 242 -13.26 -16.65 -4.15
N VAL A 243 -12.64 -15.51 -4.51
CA VAL A 243 -11.22 -15.46 -4.86
C VAL A 243 -10.34 -15.81 -3.66
N VAL A 244 -10.60 -15.22 -2.49
CA VAL A 244 -9.82 -15.47 -1.27
C VAL A 244 -9.89 -16.95 -0.85
N GLU A 245 -11.08 -17.54 -0.86
CA GLU A 245 -11.29 -18.93 -0.44
C GLU A 245 -10.73 -19.93 -1.45
N SER A 246 -10.93 -19.72 -2.75
CA SER A 246 -10.43 -20.64 -3.78
C SER A 246 -8.89 -20.67 -3.85
N THR A 247 -8.25 -19.50 -3.82
CA THR A 247 -6.77 -19.41 -3.78
C THR A 247 -6.21 -19.88 -2.43
N GLY A 248 -6.94 -19.61 -1.34
CA GLY A 248 -6.80 -20.24 -0.01
C GLY A 248 -6.63 -21.75 -0.09
N TYR A 249 -7.66 -22.39 -0.61
CA TYR A 249 -7.75 -23.83 -0.72
C TYR A 249 -6.65 -24.42 -1.61
N GLN A 250 -6.40 -23.83 -2.78
CA GLN A 250 -5.39 -24.29 -3.74
C GLN A 250 -3.97 -24.31 -3.13
N ILE A 251 -3.60 -23.28 -2.37
CA ILE A 251 -2.29 -23.21 -1.71
C ILE A 251 -2.16 -24.25 -0.59
N GLN A 252 -3.23 -24.49 0.17
CA GLN A 252 -3.20 -25.43 1.29
C GLN A 252 -3.16 -26.89 0.86
N HIS A 253 -3.81 -27.25 -0.24
CA HIS A 253 -4.02 -28.65 -0.63
C HIS A 253 -3.19 -29.08 -1.85
N GLY A 254 -2.56 -28.14 -2.57
CA GLY A 254 -2.05 -28.39 -3.92
C GLY A 254 -3.20 -28.74 -4.87
N GLN A 255 -3.07 -28.51 -6.17
CA GLN A 255 -4.13 -28.98 -7.06
C GLN A 255 -4.20 -30.52 -7.02
N VAL A 256 -5.35 -31.04 -6.59
CA VAL A 256 -5.84 -32.33 -7.07
C VAL A 256 -6.31 -32.06 -8.49
N SER A 257 -5.44 -32.30 -9.47
CA SER A 257 -5.84 -32.28 -10.88
C SER A 257 -6.95 -33.31 -11.05
N HIS A 258 -8.19 -32.87 -11.25
CA HIS A 258 -9.20 -33.70 -11.90
C HIS A 258 -8.79 -33.81 -13.37
N GLU A 259 -7.79 -34.65 -13.65
CA GLU A 259 -7.64 -35.21 -14.98
C GLU A 259 -8.97 -35.87 -15.34
N HIS A 260 -9.46 -35.53 -16.52
CA HIS A 260 -10.64 -36.16 -17.10
C HIS A 260 -10.49 -37.67 -17.00
N VAL A 261 -11.36 -38.31 -16.21
CA VAL A 261 -11.55 -39.75 -16.26
C VAL A 261 -12.19 -40.06 -17.61
N ASN A 262 -11.36 -40.16 -18.65
CA ASN A 262 -11.71 -40.95 -19.81
C ASN A 262 -11.72 -42.40 -19.34
N HIS A 263 -12.91 -42.92 -19.08
CA HIS A 263 -13.15 -44.34 -19.11
C HIS A 263 -12.72 -44.85 -20.48
N GLU A 264 -11.54 -45.46 -20.57
CA GLU A 264 -11.36 -46.77 -21.20
C GLU A 264 -9.91 -47.27 -21.12
N GLN A 265 -9.82 -48.53 -20.69
CA GLN A 265 -8.74 -49.51 -20.83
C GLN A 265 -7.75 -49.70 -19.67
N VAL A 266 -7.64 -51.00 -19.38
CA VAL A 266 -7.17 -51.69 -18.18
C VAL A 266 -5.87 -52.43 -18.52
N ASN A 267 -4.99 -52.60 -17.51
CA ASN A 267 -3.73 -53.39 -17.44
C ASN A 267 -2.48 -52.72 -18.05
N HIS A 268 -1.30 -52.66 -17.43
CA HIS A 268 -0.61 -53.63 -16.56
C HIS A 268 0.50 -52.93 -15.73
N SER A 269 0.74 -53.44 -14.52
CA SER A 269 2.04 -53.59 -13.81
C SER A 269 2.87 -52.38 -13.30
N LEU A 270 2.97 -52.34 -11.96
CA LEU A 270 4.18 -52.14 -11.12
C LEU A 270 5.19 -51.04 -11.50
N ALA A 271 5.10 -49.90 -10.80
CA ALA A 271 6.24 -49.21 -10.18
C ALA A 271 5.72 -48.23 -9.13
N VAL A 272 5.98 -48.50 -7.85
CA VAL A 272 5.84 -47.50 -6.78
C VAL A 272 7.01 -46.55 -6.92
N ASN A 273 6.84 -45.52 -7.73
CA ASN A 273 7.71 -44.35 -7.71
C ASN A 273 7.16 -43.40 -6.64
N HIS A 274 7.86 -43.32 -5.51
CA HIS A 274 7.85 -42.12 -4.67
C HIS A 274 8.55 -41.00 -5.44
N SER A 275 7.90 -40.47 -6.47
CA SER A 275 8.23 -39.17 -7.03
C SER A 275 7.47 -38.13 -6.23
N THR A 276 8.20 -37.26 -5.55
CA THR A 276 7.73 -35.97 -5.05
C THR A 276 6.78 -35.35 -6.07
N MET A 277 5.48 -35.37 -5.77
CA MET A 277 4.49 -34.54 -6.43
C MET A 277 4.80 -33.10 -6.02
N ASP A 278 5.71 -32.47 -6.75
CA ASP A 278 5.77 -31.01 -6.79
C ASP A 278 4.45 -30.56 -7.42
N SER A 279 3.48 -30.21 -6.58
CA SER A 279 2.22 -29.61 -6.99
C SER A 279 2.53 -28.32 -7.74
N GLN A 280 2.59 -28.40 -9.07
CA GLN A 280 2.74 -27.21 -9.89
C GLN A 280 1.50 -26.34 -9.68
N ILE A 281 1.72 -25.18 -9.07
CA ILE A 281 0.72 -24.14 -8.91
C ILE A 281 0.29 -23.73 -10.31
N ASP A 282 -1.02 -23.75 -10.57
CA ASP A 282 -1.60 -23.25 -11.82
C ASP A 282 -1.50 -21.71 -11.85
N GLN A 283 -0.37 -21.23 -12.38
CA GLN A 283 -0.06 -19.82 -12.50
C GLN A 283 -1.13 -19.04 -13.29
N GLN A 284 -1.84 -19.69 -14.23
CA GLN A 284 -2.90 -19.05 -14.98
C GLN A 284 -4.11 -18.75 -14.07
N SER A 285 -4.51 -19.72 -13.24
CA SER A 285 -5.59 -19.53 -12.27
C SER A 285 -5.29 -18.41 -11.27
N PHE A 286 -4.04 -18.28 -10.81
CA PHE A 286 -3.64 -17.18 -9.91
C PHE A 286 -3.61 -15.81 -10.60
N CYS A 287 -3.18 -15.74 -11.86
CA CYS A 287 -3.27 -14.52 -12.65
C CYS A 287 -4.72 -14.03 -12.80
N GLU A 288 -5.64 -14.94 -13.11
CA GLU A 288 -7.06 -14.64 -13.26
C GLU A 288 -7.69 -14.20 -11.92
N ALA A 289 -7.37 -14.92 -10.85
CA ALA A 289 -7.81 -14.57 -9.50
C ALA A 289 -7.35 -13.16 -9.08
N LEU A 290 -6.09 -12.81 -9.34
CA LEU A 290 -5.56 -11.48 -9.06
C LEU A 290 -6.26 -10.40 -9.90
N ALA A 291 -6.50 -10.64 -11.19
CA ALA A 291 -7.18 -9.68 -12.06
C ALA A 291 -8.65 -9.42 -11.63
N ILE A 292 -9.36 -10.47 -11.21
CA ILE A 292 -10.70 -10.35 -10.64
C ILE A 292 -10.64 -9.54 -9.34
N LEU A 293 -9.75 -9.93 -8.42
CA LEU A 293 -9.60 -9.24 -7.14
C LEU A 293 -9.28 -7.75 -7.31
N ASP A 294 -8.37 -7.40 -8.23
CA ASP A 294 -8.00 -6.01 -8.52
C ASP A 294 -9.18 -5.19 -9.02
N THR A 295 -10.01 -5.78 -9.88
CA THR A 295 -11.20 -5.13 -10.43
C THR A 295 -12.23 -4.87 -9.34
N GLU A 296 -12.55 -5.89 -8.55
CA GLU A 296 -13.57 -5.81 -7.51
C GLU A 296 -13.13 -4.91 -6.35
N LEU A 297 -11.88 -5.04 -5.90
CA LEU A 297 -11.32 -4.14 -4.87
C LEU A 297 -11.28 -2.70 -5.34
N THR A 298 -10.91 -2.43 -6.60
CA THR A 298 -10.91 -1.06 -7.14
C THR A 298 -12.31 -0.47 -7.11
N LEU A 299 -13.33 -1.24 -7.49
CA LEU A 299 -14.71 -0.79 -7.48
C LEU A 299 -15.22 -0.59 -6.05
N LEU A 300 -15.01 -1.56 -5.17
CA LEU A 300 -15.45 -1.52 -3.77
C LEU A 300 -14.76 -0.38 -3.00
N ASN A 301 -13.47 -0.17 -3.23
CA ASN A 301 -12.71 0.94 -2.65
C ASN A 301 -13.30 2.29 -3.09
N ARG A 302 -13.60 2.46 -4.38
CA ARG A 302 -14.26 3.69 -4.88
C ARG A 302 -15.65 3.92 -4.28
N LEU A 303 -16.42 2.85 -4.07
CA LEU A 303 -17.75 2.96 -3.46
C LEU A 303 -17.66 3.28 -1.97
N CYS A 304 -16.63 2.82 -1.28
CA CYS A 304 -16.43 3.07 0.14
C CYS A 304 -15.62 4.34 0.46
N ASP A 305 -14.87 4.91 -0.49
CA ASP A 305 -14.03 6.09 -0.26
C ASP A 305 -14.90 7.32 0.09
N PRO A 306 -14.78 7.88 1.31
CA PRO A 306 -15.55 9.06 1.72
C PRO A 306 -15.07 10.36 1.07
N GLU A 307 -13.92 10.35 0.38
CA GLU A 307 -13.32 11.52 -0.25
C GLU A 307 -13.68 11.68 -1.72
N LEU A 308 -14.32 10.67 -2.33
CA LEU A 308 -14.77 10.71 -3.72
C LEU A 308 -16.17 11.35 -3.83
N GLU A 309 -16.27 12.37 -4.68
CA GLU A 309 -17.58 12.93 -5.05
C GLU A 309 -18.35 11.93 -5.91
N ARG A 310 -19.49 11.43 -5.38
CA ARG A 310 -20.41 10.54 -6.10
C ARG A 310 -21.27 11.28 -7.15
N SER A 311 -21.06 12.58 -7.34
CA SER A 311 -21.88 13.48 -8.17
C SER A 311 -21.59 13.38 -9.68
N GLY A 312 -20.52 12.70 -10.10
CA GLY A 312 -20.19 12.47 -11.50
C GLY A 312 -21.12 11.45 -12.15
N ARG A 313 -21.91 11.86 -13.16
CA ARG A 313 -22.69 10.94 -14.00
C ARG A 313 -21.78 9.88 -14.61
N TRP A 314 -22.22 8.62 -14.53
CA TRP A 314 -21.47 7.44 -14.99
C TRP A 314 -21.47 7.28 -16.53
N TRP A 315 -22.04 8.25 -17.25
CA TRP A 315 -21.97 8.36 -18.70
C TRP A 315 -21.75 9.83 -19.08
N LYS A 316 -20.70 10.10 -19.85
CA LYS A 316 -20.64 11.31 -20.67
C LYS A 316 -21.74 11.19 -21.72
N ARG A 317 -22.53 12.25 -21.91
CA ARG A 317 -23.31 12.44 -23.14
C ARG A 317 -22.37 12.89 -24.24
#